data_AF-A0A7M2TES6-F1
#
_entry.id   AF-A0A7M2TES6-F1
#
_cell.length_a   1.000
_cell.length_b   1.000
_cell.length_c   1.000
_cell.angle_alpha   90.00
_cell.angle_beta   90.00
_cell.angle_gamma   90.00
#
_symmetry.space_group_name_H-M   'P 1'
#
loop_
_entity.id
_entity.type
_entity.pdbx_description
1 polymer ?
#
loop_
_entity_poly.entity_id
_entity_poly.type
_entity_poly.pdbx_seq_one_letter_code
_entity_poly.pdbx_strand_id
1 'polypeptide(L)'
;MTHAMLKGSNVPLEATTVRAVLRWTTGQGVPDVDASALLLGPDGRVRSDEDFVFYNQPRHPSGKVWRLGKKRVAEGLTDTIQTDLSGVESDVSQILLVASADGVAFDRVRSLRILLYDAAVAEGEPLAHFDVKPETGEETALICGELYRRGEGWKFRALGEGYSNGLKGLATDFGISVDEAEAAESAGGDGTSAAARTAPEVSRPLPPEQPTAVVPQQSAQPAYGYPQQQEPAATQPAYGYPHPAADTGYGYPQSAPPTAQSGYGYPPPIPVPSAPDPDFRLPPQGPQFIGR
;
A
#
# COMPACT_ATOMS: atom_id res chain seq x y z
N MET A 1 11.63 11.45 -19.73
CA MET A 1 10.26 11.86 -20.06
C MET A 1 9.34 11.39 -18.96
N THR A 2 8.46 12.27 -18.48
CA THR A 2 7.44 11.94 -17.48
C THR A 2 6.35 11.05 -18.07
N HIS A 3 5.99 9.95 -17.41
CA HIS A 3 4.88 9.09 -17.83
C HIS A 3 3.55 9.54 -17.19
N ALA A 4 2.59 9.98 -18.00
CA ALA A 4 1.20 10.14 -17.54
C ALA A 4 0.53 8.77 -17.49
N MET A 5 -0.08 8.43 -16.35
CA MET A 5 -0.64 7.10 -16.10
C MET A 5 -2.18 7.11 -16.09
N LEU A 6 -2.76 5.98 -16.46
CA LEU A 6 -4.18 5.69 -16.31
C LEU A 6 -4.37 4.70 -15.17
N LYS A 7 -5.56 4.65 -14.58
CA LYS A 7 -5.91 3.63 -13.58
C LYS A 7 -5.60 2.23 -14.12
N GLY A 8 -4.88 1.43 -13.34
CA GLY A 8 -4.40 0.09 -13.69
C GLY A 8 -3.09 0.04 -14.48
N SER A 9 -2.60 1.15 -15.03
CA SER A 9 -1.33 1.16 -15.76
C SER A 9 -0.14 1.03 -14.81
N ASN A 10 1.01 0.59 -15.33
CA ASN A 10 2.22 0.42 -14.55
C ASN A 10 3.47 0.82 -15.35
N VAL A 11 4.53 1.21 -14.63
CA VAL A 11 5.81 1.64 -15.18
C VAL A 11 6.95 0.99 -14.38
N PRO A 12 8.04 0.51 -15.02
CA PRO A 12 9.23 0.07 -14.30
C PRO A 12 9.91 1.24 -13.60
N LEU A 13 10.56 0.96 -12.47
CA LEU A 13 11.31 1.94 -11.69
C LEU A 13 12.79 1.55 -11.69
N GLU A 14 13.61 2.37 -12.35
CA GLU A 14 15.07 2.23 -12.34
C GLU A 14 15.71 2.96 -11.15
N ALA A 15 14.95 3.82 -10.46
CA ALA A 15 15.41 4.57 -9.31
C ALA A 15 15.58 3.65 -8.09
N THR A 16 16.70 3.78 -7.38
CA THR A 16 16.96 3.02 -6.14
C THR A 16 16.21 3.60 -4.94
N THR A 17 15.94 4.91 -4.96
CA THR A 17 15.10 5.59 -3.97
C THR A 17 14.03 6.39 -4.69
N VAL A 18 12.78 6.13 -4.35
CA VAL A 18 11.62 6.81 -4.93
C VAL A 18 11.01 7.77 -3.92
N ARG A 19 10.62 8.95 -4.41
CA ARG A 19 9.87 9.95 -3.66
C ARG A 19 8.48 10.07 -4.27
N ALA A 20 7.48 9.53 -3.59
CA ALA A 20 6.08 9.64 -3.94
C ALA A 20 5.46 10.88 -3.28
N VAL A 21 5.04 11.83 -4.09
CA VAL A 21 4.47 13.11 -3.65
C VAL A 21 2.98 13.09 -3.97
N LEU A 22 2.13 13.09 -2.95
CA LEU A 22 0.73 13.45 -3.10
C LEU A 22 0.63 14.97 -3.19
N ARG A 23 -0.18 15.47 -4.11
CA ARG A 23 -0.44 16.89 -4.30
C ARG A 23 -1.92 17.13 -4.50
N TRP A 24 -2.46 18.15 -3.86
CA TRP A 24 -3.85 18.58 -4.02
C TRP A 24 -3.97 20.10 -3.89
N THR A 25 -5.00 20.67 -4.50
CA THR A 25 -5.29 22.10 -4.42
C THR A 25 -6.06 22.40 -3.14
N THR A 26 -5.58 23.37 -2.34
CA THR A 26 -6.28 23.84 -1.14
C THR A 26 -7.35 24.88 -1.47
N GLY A 27 -8.40 24.94 -0.67
CA GLY A 27 -9.45 25.95 -0.79
C GLY A 27 -10.46 25.85 0.34
N GLN A 28 -11.45 26.73 0.34
CA GLN A 28 -12.54 26.67 1.31
C GLN A 28 -13.28 25.34 1.20
N GLY A 29 -13.39 24.61 2.31
CA GLY A 29 -14.09 23.32 2.38
C GLY A 29 -13.32 22.13 1.81
N VAL A 30 -12.07 22.31 1.36
CA VAL A 30 -11.17 21.21 0.98
C VAL A 30 -10.54 20.65 2.26
N PRO A 31 -10.63 19.33 2.53
CA PRO A 31 -10.02 18.75 3.72
C PRO A 31 -8.49 18.72 3.61
N ASP A 32 -7.84 18.53 4.76
CA ASP A 32 -6.43 18.16 4.79
C ASP A 32 -6.27 16.70 4.35
N VAL A 33 -5.19 16.39 3.63
CA VAL A 33 -4.93 15.06 3.09
C VAL A 33 -3.59 14.57 3.63
N ASP A 34 -3.58 13.39 4.24
CA ASP A 34 -2.38 12.74 4.73
C ASP A 34 -1.94 11.61 3.79
N ALA A 35 -0.64 11.58 3.51
CA ALA A 35 0.02 10.45 2.85
C ALA A 35 0.41 9.40 3.89
N SER A 36 0.10 8.14 3.60
CA SER A 36 0.55 6.99 4.38
C SER A 36 1.07 5.89 3.46
N ALA A 37 1.81 4.93 4.03
CA ALA A 37 2.28 3.75 3.31
C ALA A 37 2.09 2.48 4.13
N LEU A 38 1.63 1.41 3.47
CA LEU A 38 1.53 0.07 4.07
C LEU A 38 2.49 -0.87 3.34
N LEU A 39 3.38 -1.52 4.08
CA LEU A 39 4.30 -2.51 3.57
C LEU A 39 3.66 -3.88 3.68
N LEU A 40 3.52 -4.58 2.56
CA LEU A 40 2.80 -5.85 2.49
C LEU A 40 3.73 -6.99 2.09
N GLY A 41 3.56 -8.11 2.78
CA GLY A 41 4.18 -9.38 2.48
C GLY A 41 3.56 -10.08 1.26
N PRO A 42 4.06 -11.29 0.93
CA PRO A 42 3.64 -12.02 -0.28
C PRO A 42 2.19 -12.50 -0.25
N ASP A 43 1.57 -12.51 0.94
CA ASP A 43 0.16 -12.80 1.16
C ASP A 43 -0.74 -11.57 0.96
N GLY A 44 -0.16 -10.41 0.64
CA GLY A 44 -0.88 -9.15 0.48
C GLY A 44 -1.32 -8.53 1.80
N ARG A 45 -0.70 -8.90 2.93
CA ARG A 45 -1.00 -8.33 4.25
C ARG A 45 0.25 -7.77 4.92
N VAL A 46 0.05 -6.93 5.92
CA VAL A 46 1.12 -6.44 6.79
C VAL A 46 1.68 -7.59 7.64
N ARG A 47 2.97 -7.56 7.96
CA ARG A 47 3.61 -8.57 8.81
C ARG A 47 3.38 -8.26 10.29
N SER A 48 3.27 -6.98 10.62
CA SER A 48 2.94 -6.44 11.94
C SER A 48 2.35 -5.03 11.78
N ASP A 49 1.84 -4.45 12.87
CA ASP A 49 1.35 -3.06 12.87
C ASP A 49 2.46 -2.03 12.54
N GLU A 50 3.74 -2.43 12.70
CA GLU A 50 4.89 -1.59 12.37
C GLU A 50 5.08 -1.37 10.87
N ASP A 51 4.49 -2.21 10.02
CA ASP A 51 4.50 -2.07 8.56
C ASP A 51 3.60 -0.92 8.06
N PHE A 52 2.98 -0.16 8.96
CA PHE A 52 2.21 1.02 8.63
C PHE A 52 2.97 2.31 8.94
N VAL A 53 3.27 3.09 7.90
CA VAL A 53 3.89 4.41 7.98
C VAL A 53 2.82 5.48 7.79
N PHE A 54 2.61 6.31 8.79
CA PHE A 54 1.60 7.38 8.79
C PHE A 54 2.08 8.56 9.65
N TYR A 55 1.21 9.52 9.98
CA TYR A 55 1.64 10.73 10.68
C TYR A 55 2.18 10.49 12.10
N ASN A 56 1.64 9.51 12.85
CA ASN A 56 2.09 9.19 14.22
C ASN A 56 3.32 8.27 14.21
N GLN A 57 3.50 7.48 13.14
CA GLN A 57 4.67 6.66 12.88
C GLN A 57 5.28 7.02 11.53
N PRO A 58 6.01 8.16 11.43
CA PRO A 58 6.48 8.68 10.15
C PRO A 58 7.63 7.88 9.55
N ARG A 59 8.12 6.82 10.18
CA ARG A 59 9.24 6.01 9.71
C ARG A 59 9.02 4.54 10.07
N HIS A 60 9.18 3.67 9.08
CA HIS A 60 9.20 2.22 9.27
C HIS A 60 10.45 1.82 10.07
N PRO A 61 10.41 0.79 10.94
CA PRO A 61 11.59 0.35 11.73
C PRO A 61 12.83 0.01 10.91
N SER A 62 12.67 -0.52 9.68
CA SER A 62 13.82 -0.78 8.79
C SER A 62 14.50 0.50 8.28
N GLY A 63 13.85 1.65 8.43
CA GLY A 63 14.33 2.94 7.96
C GLY A 63 14.26 3.12 6.43
N LYS A 64 13.64 2.17 5.71
CA LYS A 64 13.57 2.17 4.25
C LYS A 64 12.35 2.87 3.68
N VAL A 65 11.31 3.04 4.48
CA VAL A 65 10.11 3.82 4.13
C VAL A 65 9.88 4.88 5.20
N TRP A 66 9.71 6.13 4.79
CA TRP A 66 9.42 7.22 5.70
C TRP A 66 8.62 8.33 5.04
N ARG A 67 7.83 9.03 5.85
CA ARG A 67 7.08 10.22 5.49
C ARG A 67 7.94 11.46 5.74
N LEU A 68 8.05 12.33 4.74
CA LEU A 68 8.70 13.64 4.86
C LEU A 68 7.74 14.74 5.34
N GLY A 69 6.44 14.46 5.29
CA GLY A 69 5.38 15.34 5.77
C GLY A 69 4.95 16.40 4.76
N LYS A 70 4.06 17.27 5.23
CA LYS A 70 3.36 18.23 4.38
C LYS A 70 4.19 19.45 4.04
N LYS A 71 4.07 19.94 2.80
CA LYS A 71 4.69 21.19 2.34
C LYS A 71 3.71 22.00 1.50
N ARG A 72 3.85 23.33 1.55
CA ARG A 72 3.11 24.23 0.65
C ARG A 72 3.96 24.52 -0.58
N VAL A 73 3.32 24.38 -1.74
CA VAL A 73 3.89 24.68 -3.07
C VAL A 73 2.96 25.65 -3.80
N ALA A 74 3.40 26.18 -4.95
CA ALA A 74 2.61 27.14 -5.71
C ALA A 74 1.25 26.54 -6.17
N GLU A 75 1.22 25.25 -6.47
CA GLU A 75 0.06 24.54 -6.99
C GLU A 75 -0.88 23.98 -5.90
N GLY A 76 -0.52 24.10 -4.62
CA GLY A 76 -1.33 23.60 -3.50
C GLY A 76 -0.52 23.11 -2.29
N LEU A 77 -1.02 22.06 -1.65
CA LEU A 77 -0.30 21.32 -0.60
C LEU A 77 0.22 20.00 -1.15
N THR A 78 1.31 19.53 -0.57
CA THR A 78 1.84 18.20 -0.79
C THR A 78 2.03 17.46 0.51
N ASP A 79 2.06 16.14 0.42
CA ASP A 79 2.55 15.23 1.45
C ASP A 79 3.36 14.13 0.76
N THR A 80 4.43 13.66 1.39
CA THR A 80 5.47 12.90 0.69
C THR A 80 5.89 11.66 1.46
N ILE A 81 5.88 10.52 0.78
CA ILE A 81 6.51 9.27 1.20
C ILE A 81 7.78 9.06 0.39
N GLN A 82 8.88 8.73 1.06
CA GLN A 82 10.13 8.35 0.44
C GLN A 82 10.44 6.89 0.77
N THR A 83 10.94 6.16 -0.22
CA THR A 83 11.22 4.73 -0.13
C THR A 83 12.57 4.42 -0.76
N ASP A 84 13.50 3.87 0.02
CA ASP A 84 14.74 3.25 -0.47
C ASP A 84 14.44 1.81 -0.92
N LEU A 85 14.01 1.67 -2.17
CA LEU A 85 13.60 0.41 -2.80
C LEU A 85 14.72 -0.64 -2.81
N SER A 86 15.97 -0.20 -2.88
CA SER A 86 17.12 -1.10 -2.89
C SER A 86 17.36 -1.79 -1.55
N GLY A 87 16.95 -1.13 -0.46
CA GLY A 87 17.11 -1.61 0.90
C GLY A 87 15.89 -2.27 1.52
N VAL A 88 14.72 -2.23 0.86
CA VAL A 88 13.49 -2.87 1.33
C VAL A 88 13.72 -4.38 1.47
N GLU A 89 13.28 -4.93 2.59
CA GLU A 89 13.42 -6.36 2.91
C GLU A 89 12.73 -7.26 1.87
N SER A 90 13.27 -8.46 1.66
CA SER A 90 12.81 -9.37 0.60
C SER A 90 11.41 -9.96 0.85
N ASP A 91 10.99 -9.99 2.10
CA ASP A 91 9.67 -10.42 2.54
C ASP A 91 8.61 -9.32 2.34
N VAL A 92 8.97 -8.10 1.96
CA VAL A 92 8.03 -7.07 1.49
C VAL A 92 7.95 -7.12 -0.04
N SER A 93 6.78 -7.52 -0.55
CA SER A 93 6.53 -7.60 -2.00
C SER A 93 5.84 -6.37 -2.57
N GLN A 94 5.17 -5.58 -1.73
CA GLN A 94 4.34 -4.46 -2.14
C GLN A 94 4.36 -3.36 -1.09
N ILE A 95 4.29 -2.10 -1.53
CA ILE A 95 4.13 -0.92 -0.69
C ILE A 95 2.98 -0.11 -1.26
N LEU A 96 1.87 -0.05 -0.53
CA LEU A 96 0.74 0.80 -0.88
C LEU A 96 1.02 2.25 -0.54
N LEU A 97 0.59 3.17 -1.41
CA LEU A 97 0.67 4.61 -1.20
C LEU A 97 -0.75 5.14 -1.06
N VAL A 98 -1.10 5.56 0.14
CA VAL A 98 -2.48 5.87 0.54
C VAL A 98 -2.63 7.36 0.81
N ALA A 99 -3.72 7.94 0.33
CA ALA A 99 -4.20 9.26 0.72
C ALA A 99 -5.41 9.09 1.65
N SER A 100 -5.46 9.83 2.75
CA SER A 100 -6.64 9.84 3.64
C SER A 100 -7.01 11.27 4.03
N ALA A 101 -8.31 11.51 4.23
CA ALA A 101 -8.85 12.75 4.75
C ALA A 101 -9.69 12.44 6.00
N ASP A 102 -9.44 13.14 7.10
CA ASP A 102 -10.11 12.86 8.37
C ASP A 102 -11.58 13.25 8.33
N GLY A 103 -12.47 12.26 8.32
CA GLY A 103 -13.93 12.42 8.39
C GLY A 103 -14.58 13.17 7.21
N VAL A 104 -13.84 13.48 6.15
CA VAL A 104 -14.33 14.25 5.00
C VAL A 104 -14.06 13.50 3.71
N ALA A 105 -15.07 13.41 2.86
CA ALA A 105 -14.97 12.69 1.60
C ALA A 105 -14.06 13.38 0.56
N PHE A 106 -13.47 12.57 -0.31
CA PHE A 106 -12.53 13.01 -1.35
C PHE A 106 -13.20 13.76 -2.52
N ASP A 107 -14.53 13.81 -2.60
CA ASP A 107 -15.28 14.60 -3.60
C ASP A 107 -14.97 16.11 -3.54
N ARG A 108 -14.59 16.59 -2.34
CA ARG A 108 -14.16 17.97 -2.08
C ARG A 108 -12.68 18.20 -2.39
N VAL A 109 -11.87 17.15 -2.49
CA VAL A 109 -10.43 17.28 -2.79
C VAL A 109 -10.25 17.53 -4.27
N ARG A 110 -9.64 18.68 -4.61
CA ARG A 110 -9.43 19.10 -5.99
C ARG A 110 -8.02 18.78 -6.46
N SER A 111 -7.91 18.31 -7.70
CA SER A 111 -6.63 18.08 -8.38
C SER A 111 -5.70 17.13 -7.61
N LEU A 112 -6.25 16.09 -6.96
CA LEU A 112 -5.45 15.08 -6.27
C LEU A 112 -4.61 14.31 -7.30
N ARG A 113 -3.29 14.32 -7.12
CA ARG A 113 -2.33 13.66 -7.98
C ARG A 113 -1.23 13.03 -7.16
N ILE A 114 -0.81 11.83 -7.55
CA ILE A 114 0.44 11.24 -7.09
C ILE A 114 1.52 11.43 -8.15
N LEU A 115 2.69 11.92 -7.73
CA LEU A 115 3.87 12.14 -8.58
C LEU A 115 5.04 11.33 -8.03
N LEU A 116 5.73 10.59 -8.89
CA LEU A 116 6.85 9.74 -8.52
C LEU A 116 8.13 10.41 -9.02
N TYR A 117 9.08 10.64 -8.13
CA TYR A 117 10.39 11.18 -8.46
C TYR A 117 11.48 10.18 -8.10
N ASP A 118 12.59 10.23 -8.83
CA ASP A 118 13.84 9.69 -8.34
C ASP A 118 14.36 10.63 -7.24
N ALA A 119 14.56 10.10 -6.04
CA ALA A 119 15.02 10.90 -4.92
C ALA A 119 16.52 11.23 -4.97
N ALA A 120 17.31 10.52 -5.77
CA ALA A 120 18.72 10.82 -6.00
C ALA A 120 18.91 12.08 -6.86
N VAL A 121 17.88 12.49 -7.60
CA VAL A 121 17.88 13.70 -8.43
C VAL A 121 17.20 14.83 -7.66
N ALA A 122 17.98 15.86 -7.29
CA ALA A 122 17.49 16.99 -6.50
C ALA A 122 16.40 17.78 -7.24
N GLU A 123 16.64 18.08 -8.51
CA GLU A 123 15.73 18.80 -9.40
C GLU A 123 15.55 17.99 -10.68
N GLY A 124 14.41 17.32 -10.80
CA GLY A 124 14.10 16.46 -11.92
C GLY A 124 12.61 16.42 -12.20
N GLU A 125 12.26 16.10 -13.43
CA GLU A 125 10.88 15.79 -13.79
C GLU A 125 10.42 14.50 -13.07
N PRO A 126 9.12 14.38 -12.75
CA PRO A 126 8.59 13.14 -12.22
C PRO A 126 8.80 11.98 -13.22
N LEU A 127 9.17 10.82 -12.73
CA LEU A 127 9.23 9.57 -13.49
C LEU A 127 7.84 9.22 -14.06
N ALA A 128 6.81 9.41 -13.23
CA ALA A 128 5.43 9.21 -13.58
C ALA A 128 4.48 10.04 -12.73
N HIS A 129 3.25 10.25 -13.22
CA HIS A 129 2.18 10.82 -12.42
C HIS A 129 0.82 10.19 -12.74
N PHE A 130 -0.07 10.20 -11.76
CA PHE A 130 -1.44 9.70 -11.89
C PHE A 130 -2.42 10.65 -11.20
N ASP A 131 -3.44 11.07 -11.94
CA ASP A 131 -4.57 11.84 -11.39
C ASP A 131 -5.53 10.88 -10.68
N VAL A 132 -5.64 11.03 -9.37
CA VAL A 132 -6.45 10.16 -8.51
C VAL A 132 -7.84 10.78 -8.39
N LYS A 133 -8.87 9.98 -8.63
CA LYS A 133 -10.27 10.41 -8.52
C LYS A 133 -11.04 9.43 -7.63
N PRO A 134 -11.90 9.92 -6.71
CA PRO A 134 -12.87 9.07 -6.04
C PRO A 134 -13.85 8.47 -7.05
N GLU A 135 -14.35 7.27 -6.80
CA GLU A 135 -15.29 6.57 -7.68
C GLU A 135 -16.74 6.92 -7.32
N THR A 136 -17.06 6.91 -6.02
CA THR A 136 -18.41 7.17 -5.50
C THR A 136 -18.56 8.59 -4.96
N GLY A 137 -17.45 9.20 -4.51
CA GLY A 137 -17.44 10.49 -3.83
C GLY A 137 -17.70 10.39 -2.33
N GLU A 138 -17.87 9.19 -1.78
CA GLU A 138 -18.04 8.94 -0.35
C GLU A 138 -16.74 8.50 0.32
N GLU A 139 -15.69 8.26 -0.46
CA GLU A 139 -14.44 7.70 0.03
C GLU A 139 -13.69 8.72 0.88
N THR A 140 -13.17 8.27 2.01
CA THR A 140 -12.35 9.06 2.96
C THR A 140 -10.91 8.55 3.03
N ALA A 141 -10.60 7.46 2.31
CA ALA A 141 -9.25 7.02 1.98
C ALA A 141 -9.19 6.49 0.54
N LEU A 142 -8.03 6.66 -0.11
CA LEU A 142 -7.74 6.22 -1.48
C LEU A 142 -6.36 5.57 -1.55
N ILE A 143 -6.26 4.38 -2.11
CA ILE A 143 -4.99 3.79 -2.56
C ILE A 143 -4.62 4.45 -3.88
N CYS A 144 -3.73 5.43 -3.84
CA CYS A 144 -3.29 6.19 -5.02
C CYS A 144 -2.50 5.30 -6.00
N GLY A 145 -1.72 4.37 -5.45
CA GLY A 145 -0.95 3.40 -6.23
C GLY A 145 -0.12 2.50 -5.34
N GLU A 146 0.65 1.63 -5.98
CA GLU A 146 1.51 0.66 -5.30
C GLU A 146 2.89 0.61 -5.95
N LEU A 147 3.91 0.45 -5.11
CA LEU A 147 5.24 0.00 -5.51
C LEU A 147 5.27 -1.51 -5.30
N TYR A 148 5.56 -2.30 -6.32
CA TYR A 148 5.57 -3.76 -6.20
C TYR A 148 6.78 -4.39 -6.90
N ARG A 149 7.24 -5.51 -6.36
CA ARG A 149 8.33 -6.29 -6.96
C ARG A 149 7.82 -7.07 -8.18
N ARG A 150 8.59 -7.04 -9.26
CA ARG A 150 8.34 -7.88 -10.45
C ARG A 150 9.67 -8.31 -11.07
N GLY A 151 9.97 -9.60 -10.99
CA GLY A 151 11.28 -10.11 -11.36
C GLY A 151 12.34 -9.57 -10.40
N GLU A 152 13.42 -9.01 -10.93
CA GLU A 152 14.52 -8.44 -10.13
C GLU A 152 14.33 -6.95 -9.79
N GLY A 153 13.28 -6.31 -10.31
CA GLY A 153 13.06 -4.87 -10.19
C GLY A 153 11.75 -4.50 -9.49
N TRP A 154 11.62 -3.19 -9.25
CA TRP A 154 10.40 -2.57 -8.73
C TRP A 154 9.62 -1.91 -9.86
N LYS A 155 8.30 -1.87 -9.69
CA LYS A 155 7.38 -1.19 -10.61
C LYS A 155 6.40 -0.36 -9.79
N PHE A 156 5.92 0.73 -10.37
CA PHE A 156 4.78 1.47 -9.85
C PHE A 156 3.53 1.10 -10.64
N ARG A 157 2.39 0.90 -9.97
CA ARG A 157 1.06 0.75 -10.58
C ARG A 157 0.12 1.81 -10.02
N ALA A 158 -0.61 2.47 -10.91
CA ALA A 158 -1.67 3.40 -10.55
C ALA A 158 -2.95 2.62 -10.20
N LEU A 159 -3.51 2.82 -9.00
CA LEU A 159 -4.67 2.07 -8.52
C LEU A 159 -5.92 2.94 -8.45
N GLY A 160 -5.94 3.99 -7.62
CA GLY A 160 -7.12 4.82 -7.42
C GLY A 160 -8.31 4.02 -6.88
N GLU A 161 -8.06 3.10 -5.95
CA GLU A 161 -9.08 2.34 -5.23
C GLU A 161 -9.50 3.10 -3.98
N GLY A 162 -10.80 3.15 -3.69
CA GLY A 162 -11.34 4.01 -2.63
C GLY A 162 -12.06 3.25 -1.53
N TYR A 163 -12.02 3.83 -0.33
CA TYR A 163 -12.55 3.27 0.91
C TYR A 163 -13.46 4.29 1.60
N SER A 164 -14.76 3.97 1.70
CA SER A 164 -15.75 4.80 2.40
C SER A 164 -15.63 4.71 3.93
N ASN A 165 -15.12 3.59 4.46
CA ASN A 165 -14.81 3.39 5.88
C ASN A 165 -13.45 3.98 6.31
N GLY A 166 -12.81 4.74 5.41
CA GLY A 166 -11.61 5.52 5.68
C GLY A 166 -10.34 4.72 5.93
N LEU A 167 -9.33 5.39 6.46
CA LEU A 167 -8.01 4.83 6.66
C LEU A 167 -8.04 3.62 7.63
N LYS A 168 -8.89 3.68 8.65
CA LYS A 168 -9.08 2.58 9.61
C LYS A 168 -9.56 1.31 8.91
N GLY A 169 -10.58 1.43 8.06
CA GLY A 169 -11.11 0.29 7.32
C GLY A 169 -10.10 -0.31 6.36
N LEU A 170 -9.43 0.55 5.59
CA LEU A 170 -8.32 0.15 4.72
C LEU A 170 -7.24 -0.59 5.51
N ALA A 171 -6.75 -0.03 6.62
CA ALA A 171 -5.70 -0.65 7.41
C ALA A 171 -6.12 -2.01 7.98
N THR A 172 -7.36 -2.13 8.43
CA THR A 172 -7.92 -3.40 8.96
C THR A 172 -7.96 -4.48 7.88
N ASP A 173 -8.36 -4.14 6.64
CA ASP A 173 -8.42 -5.08 5.53
C ASP A 173 -7.02 -5.66 5.21
N PHE A 174 -5.97 -4.85 5.37
CA PHE A 174 -4.58 -5.28 5.20
C PHE A 174 -3.96 -5.94 6.43
N GLY A 175 -4.70 -6.06 7.55
CA GLY A 175 -4.28 -6.80 8.74
C GLY A 175 -3.70 -5.97 9.89
N ILE A 176 -3.83 -4.63 9.84
CA ILE A 176 -3.48 -3.76 10.97
C ILE A 176 -4.55 -3.88 12.06
N SER A 177 -4.11 -4.08 13.30
CA SER A 177 -4.99 -4.03 14.46
C SER A 177 -5.14 -2.58 14.92
N VAL A 178 -6.37 -2.05 14.92
CA VAL A 178 -6.65 -0.70 15.42
C VAL A 178 -7.35 -0.85 16.77
N ASP A 179 -6.57 -0.78 17.85
CA ASP A 179 -7.12 -0.78 19.20
C ASP A 179 -7.94 0.50 19.44
N GLU A 180 -9.21 0.35 19.81
CA GLU A 180 -10.18 1.46 19.97
C GLU A 180 -9.83 2.47 21.09
N ALA A 181 -8.77 2.25 21.86
CA ALA A 181 -8.37 3.12 22.97
C ALA A 181 -7.78 4.48 22.52
N GLU A 182 -7.13 4.56 21.35
CA GLU A 182 -6.56 5.82 20.83
C GLU A 182 -7.63 6.75 20.23
N ALA A 183 -8.81 6.23 19.87
CA ALA A 183 -9.91 7.04 19.29
C ALA A 183 -10.60 7.96 20.31
N ALA A 184 -10.37 7.75 21.61
CA ALA A 184 -10.95 8.55 22.68
C ALA A 184 -10.05 9.73 23.14
N GLU A 185 -8.75 9.71 22.83
CA GLU A 185 -7.82 10.77 23.25
C GLU A 185 -7.75 11.97 22.29
N SER A 186 -8.12 11.81 21.02
CA SER A 186 -8.15 12.91 20.05
C SER A 186 -9.38 13.82 20.15
N ALA A 187 -10.38 13.46 20.98
CA ALA A 187 -11.62 14.24 21.17
C ALA A 187 -11.67 15.07 22.46
N GLY A 188 -10.60 15.12 23.25
CA GLY A 188 -10.63 15.67 24.63
C GLY A 188 -9.55 16.70 24.94
N GLY A 189 -9.40 17.74 24.12
CA GLY A 189 -8.51 18.86 24.41
C GLY A 189 -9.24 20.13 24.79
N ASP A 190 -9.57 20.32 26.08
CA ASP A 190 -9.56 21.67 26.67
C ASP A 190 -9.33 21.64 28.20
N GLY A 191 -8.51 22.57 28.67
CA GLY A 191 -7.75 22.46 29.92
C GLY A 191 -8.45 22.86 31.23
N THR A 192 -7.87 22.41 32.34
CA THR A 192 -7.34 23.24 33.45
C THR A 192 -7.08 22.35 34.66
N SER A 193 -5.79 22.21 35.02
CA SER A 193 -5.35 21.61 36.27
C SER A 193 -5.61 22.58 37.43
N ALA A 194 -6.53 22.21 38.31
CA ALA A 194 -6.69 22.80 39.63
C ALA A 194 -6.95 21.70 40.66
N ALA A 195 -6.12 21.70 41.70
CA ALA A 195 -6.11 20.75 42.80
C ALA A 195 -7.44 20.67 43.57
N ALA A 196 -7.81 19.48 44.06
CA ALA A 196 -7.99 19.19 45.49
C ALA A 196 -8.73 17.87 45.74
N ARG A 197 -8.29 17.21 46.82
CA ARG A 197 -8.84 16.03 47.49
C ARG A 197 -10.34 16.19 47.81
N THR A 198 -11.14 15.13 47.66
CA THR A 198 -11.91 14.46 48.73
C THR A 198 -12.81 13.36 48.14
N ALA A 199 -12.76 12.18 48.74
CA ALA A 199 -13.81 11.16 48.59
C ALA A 199 -15.11 11.66 49.26
N PRO A 200 -16.28 11.25 48.76
CA PRO A 200 -17.05 10.32 49.58
C PRO A 200 -17.72 9.18 48.80
N GLU A 201 -17.86 8.09 49.53
CA GLU A 201 -18.64 6.89 49.28
C GLU A 201 -20.12 7.23 49.00
N VAL A 202 -20.67 6.70 47.92
CA VAL A 202 -22.12 6.68 47.66
C VAL A 202 -22.54 5.27 47.25
N SER A 203 -23.12 4.59 48.24
CA SER A 203 -24.17 3.58 48.19
C SER A 203 -24.60 3.07 46.80
N ARG A 204 -24.28 1.81 46.50
CA ARG A 204 -24.89 1.06 45.40
C ARG A 204 -26.28 0.56 45.81
N PRO A 205 -27.36 0.84 45.05
CA PRO A 205 -28.63 0.14 45.22
C PRO A 205 -28.53 -1.29 44.67
N LEU A 206 -29.12 -2.25 45.39
CA LEU A 206 -29.28 -3.65 44.97
C LEU A 206 -30.13 -3.77 43.69
N PRO A 207 -29.85 -4.76 42.81
CA PRO A 207 -30.67 -5.03 41.64
C PRO A 207 -32.05 -5.61 42.04
N PRO A 208 -33.14 -5.28 41.31
CA PRO A 208 -34.43 -5.93 41.54
C PRO A 208 -34.41 -7.39 41.07
N GLU A 209 -34.98 -8.26 41.89
CA GLU A 209 -35.19 -9.69 41.62
C GLU A 209 -36.05 -9.90 40.37
N GLN A 210 -35.62 -10.80 39.48
CA GLN A 210 -36.44 -11.29 38.37
C GLN A 210 -37.44 -12.33 38.90
N PRO A 211 -38.76 -12.14 38.72
CA PRO A 211 -39.71 -13.23 38.91
C PRO A 211 -39.58 -14.24 37.76
N THR A 212 -39.46 -15.51 38.15
CA THR A 212 -39.56 -16.68 37.27
C THR A 212 -40.96 -16.73 36.64
N ALA A 213 -41.03 -16.68 35.31
CA ALA A 213 -42.26 -16.88 34.55
C ALA A 213 -42.07 -18.01 33.53
N VAL A 214 -42.55 -19.18 33.97
CA VAL A 214 -43.28 -20.22 33.23
C VAL A 214 -43.30 -20.11 31.70
N VAL A 215 -42.82 -21.17 31.06
CA VAL A 215 -42.96 -21.48 29.63
C VAL A 215 -44.40 -21.96 29.35
N PRO A 216 -45.15 -21.37 28.40
CA PRO A 216 -46.31 -22.02 27.81
C PRO A 216 -46.09 -22.36 26.33
N GLN A 217 -46.00 -23.66 26.10
CA GLN A 217 -46.61 -24.45 25.01
C GLN A 217 -46.57 -23.95 23.56
N GLN A 218 -45.83 -24.73 22.76
CA GLN A 218 -45.93 -24.83 21.30
C GLN A 218 -47.38 -24.92 20.83
N SER A 219 -47.77 -23.97 19.99
CA SER A 219 -48.92 -24.11 19.10
C SER A 219 -48.48 -24.85 17.83
N ALA A 220 -49.21 -25.92 17.51
CA ALA A 220 -49.08 -26.69 16.29
C ALA A 220 -49.45 -25.83 15.07
N GLN A 221 -48.57 -25.79 14.06
CA GLN A 221 -48.92 -25.25 12.75
C GLN A 221 -49.53 -26.34 11.87
N PRO A 222 -50.64 -26.08 11.16
CA PRO A 222 -51.19 -27.01 10.19
C PRO A 222 -50.30 -27.09 8.95
N ALA A 223 -50.07 -28.33 8.51
CA ALA A 223 -49.30 -28.69 7.33
C ALA A 223 -49.93 -28.10 6.05
N TYR A 224 -49.27 -27.08 5.50
CA TYR A 224 -49.48 -26.68 4.11
C TYR A 224 -48.59 -27.55 3.22
N GLY A 225 -49.25 -28.43 2.47
CA GLY A 225 -48.63 -29.28 1.47
C GLY A 225 -48.05 -28.46 0.33
N TYR A 226 -46.74 -28.59 0.13
CA TYR A 226 -46.12 -28.28 -1.14
C TYR A 226 -46.11 -29.56 -1.99
N PRO A 227 -46.58 -29.53 -3.26
CA PRO A 227 -46.34 -30.64 -4.16
C PRO A 227 -44.82 -30.75 -4.41
N GLN A 228 -44.28 -31.96 -4.22
CA GLN A 228 -42.93 -32.34 -4.61
C GLN A 228 -42.70 -32.01 -6.08
N GLN A 229 -41.78 -31.08 -6.33
CA GLN A 229 -41.26 -30.79 -7.66
C GLN A 229 -40.29 -31.94 -8.02
N GLN A 230 -40.69 -32.79 -8.97
CA GLN A 230 -39.84 -33.83 -9.53
C GLN A 230 -38.60 -33.20 -10.17
N GLU A 231 -37.42 -33.55 -9.67
CA GLU A 231 -36.14 -33.28 -10.33
C GLU A 231 -36.13 -33.96 -11.72
N PRO A 232 -35.93 -33.21 -12.82
CA PRO A 232 -35.57 -33.82 -14.08
C PRO A 232 -34.13 -34.33 -14.00
N ALA A 233 -33.95 -35.59 -14.42
CA ALA A 233 -32.69 -36.29 -14.47
C ALA A 233 -31.59 -35.49 -15.21
N ALA A 234 -30.39 -35.50 -14.63
CA ALA A 234 -29.18 -34.97 -15.25
C ALA A 234 -28.87 -35.72 -16.56
N THR A 235 -29.13 -35.07 -17.70
CA THR A 235 -28.54 -35.45 -18.98
C THR A 235 -27.15 -34.83 -19.06
N GLN A 236 -26.10 -35.65 -18.94
CA GLN A 236 -24.74 -35.23 -19.24
C GLN A 236 -24.60 -34.95 -20.76
N PRO A 237 -24.06 -33.80 -21.19
CA PRO A 237 -23.63 -33.65 -22.57
C PRO A 237 -22.34 -34.45 -22.79
N ALA A 238 -22.41 -35.49 -23.62
CA ALA A 238 -21.25 -36.16 -24.19
C ALA A 238 -20.55 -35.20 -25.16
N TYR A 239 -19.54 -34.48 -24.69
CA TYR A 239 -18.63 -33.77 -25.57
C TYR A 239 -17.75 -34.78 -26.29
N GLY A 240 -18.15 -35.10 -27.52
CA GLY A 240 -17.39 -35.90 -28.47
C GLY A 240 -16.14 -35.15 -28.92
N TYR A 241 -14.98 -35.73 -28.67
CA TYR A 241 -13.75 -35.39 -29.34
C TYR A 241 -13.81 -35.90 -30.79
N PRO A 242 -13.55 -35.08 -31.81
CA PRO A 242 -13.31 -35.58 -33.16
C PRO A 242 -11.94 -36.30 -33.21
N HIS A 243 -11.97 -37.58 -33.59
CA HIS A 243 -10.81 -38.36 -34.00
C HIS A 243 -10.16 -37.74 -35.24
N PRO A 244 -8.82 -37.61 -35.30
CA PRO A 244 -8.12 -37.31 -36.55
C PRO A 244 -8.05 -38.58 -37.41
N ALA A 245 -8.53 -38.45 -38.66
CA ALA A 245 -8.32 -39.43 -39.71
C ALA A 245 -6.85 -39.42 -40.14
N ALA A 246 -6.28 -40.62 -40.28
CA ALA A 246 -5.00 -40.84 -40.92
C ALA A 246 -5.18 -40.72 -42.44
N ASP A 247 -4.41 -39.84 -43.08
CA ASP A 247 -4.01 -40.06 -44.46
C ASP A 247 -2.59 -39.52 -44.72
N THR A 248 -2.06 -40.10 -45.77
CA THR A 248 -0.70 -40.35 -46.21
C THR A 248 0.08 -39.13 -46.74
N GLY A 249 1.41 -39.20 -46.58
CA GLY A 249 2.34 -38.86 -47.66
C GLY A 249 2.94 -37.45 -47.71
N TYR A 250 4.25 -37.44 -47.98
CA TYR A 250 5.08 -36.37 -48.56
C TYR A 250 5.83 -35.40 -47.63
N GLY A 251 7.12 -35.72 -47.42
CA GLY A 251 8.22 -34.82 -47.78
C GLY A 251 8.70 -33.80 -46.75
N TYR A 252 9.66 -34.20 -45.90
CA TYR A 252 10.57 -33.26 -45.23
C TYR A 252 11.84 -33.06 -46.06
N PRO A 253 12.28 -31.82 -46.36
CA PRO A 253 13.70 -31.56 -46.56
C PRO A 253 14.39 -31.41 -45.20
N GLN A 254 15.40 -32.25 -45.00
CA GLN A 254 16.28 -32.30 -43.84
C GLN A 254 17.31 -31.17 -43.93
N SER A 255 17.31 -30.23 -42.99
CA SER A 255 18.38 -29.24 -42.82
C SER A 255 19.55 -29.87 -42.05
N ALA A 256 20.74 -29.77 -42.64
CA ALA A 256 22.00 -30.32 -42.15
C ALA A 256 22.49 -29.65 -40.84
N PRO A 257 23.36 -30.33 -40.05
CA PRO A 257 23.93 -29.78 -38.83
C PRO A 257 25.01 -28.72 -39.12
N PRO A 258 25.19 -27.70 -38.27
CA PRO A 258 26.31 -26.77 -38.41
C PRO A 258 27.62 -27.46 -38.03
N THR A 259 28.58 -27.36 -38.95
CA THR A 259 29.99 -27.72 -38.76
C THR A 259 30.64 -26.84 -37.69
N ALA A 260 31.45 -27.48 -36.84
CA ALA A 260 32.35 -26.83 -35.91
C ALA A 260 33.36 -25.91 -36.62
N GLN A 261 33.55 -24.70 -36.09
CA GLN A 261 34.78 -23.94 -36.27
C GLN A 261 35.25 -23.37 -34.93
N SER A 262 36.54 -23.59 -34.74
CA SER A 262 37.42 -23.24 -33.63
C SER A 262 37.68 -21.73 -33.58
N GLY A 263 37.90 -21.19 -32.38
CA GLY A 263 38.87 -20.10 -32.24
C GLY A 263 38.50 -18.96 -31.28
N TYR A 264 39.17 -18.96 -30.13
CA TYR A 264 39.80 -17.82 -29.45
C TYR A 264 39.01 -16.54 -29.18
N GLY A 265 38.92 -16.17 -27.89
CA GLY A 265 38.79 -14.76 -27.51
C GLY A 265 38.23 -14.51 -26.11
N TYR A 266 38.88 -15.00 -25.05
CA TYR A 266 38.66 -14.46 -23.71
C TYR A 266 39.23 -13.03 -23.68
N PRO A 267 38.48 -11.99 -23.26
CA PRO A 267 39.08 -10.69 -23.01
C PRO A 267 40.02 -10.81 -21.79
N PRO A 268 41.24 -10.22 -21.81
CA PRO A 268 42.12 -10.25 -20.67
C PRO A 268 41.52 -9.45 -19.49
N PRO A 269 41.76 -9.86 -18.24
CA PRO A 269 41.38 -9.09 -17.07
C PRO A 269 42.15 -7.77 -17.02
N ILE A 270 41.44 -6.69 -16.70
CA ILE A 270 41.97 -5.35 -16.49
C ILE A 270 42.86 -5.39 -15.23
N PRO A 271 44.10 -4.88 -15.26
CA PRO A 271 44.92 -4.76 -14.04
C PRO A 271 44.28 -3.76 -13.09
N VAL A 272 44.01 -4.20 -11.86
CA VAL A 272 43.76 -3.30 -10.72
C VAL A 272 45.09 -2.61 -10.34
N PRO A 273 45.17 -1.28 -10.27
CA PRO A 273 46.35 -0.62 -9.73
C PRO A 273 46.39 -0.82 -8.21
N SER A 274 47.32 -1.67 -7.77
CA SER A 274 47.74 -1.80 -6.37
C SER A 274 48.67 -0.64 -5.99
N ALA A 275 48.13 0.57 -5.82
CA ALA A 275 48.83 1.65 -5.12
C ALA A 275 47.84 2.72 -4.66
N PRO A 276 47.82 3.10 -3.36
CA PRO A 276 47.19 4.34 -2.95
C PRO A 276 47.96 5.53 -3.54
N ASP A 277 47.23 6.54 -4.00
CA ASP A 277 47.75 7.80 -4.54
C ASP A 277 48.69 8.47 -3.50
N PRO A 278 49.97 8.74 -3.82
CA PRO A 278 50.90 9.40 -2.90
C PRO A 278 50.50 10.84 -2.54
N ASP A 279 49.55 11.45 -3.29
CA ASP A 279 49.04 12.79 -3.05
C ASP A 279 47.71 12.83 -2.29
N PHE A 280 47.16 11.67 -1.87
CA PHE A 280 45.97 11.66 -1.03
C PHE A 280 46.28 12.17 0.39
N ARG A 281 45.86 13.40 0.68
CA ARG A 281 45.85 13.96 2.04
C ARG A 281 44.44 13.96 2.62
N LEU A 282 44.30 13.32 3.78
CA LEU A 282 43.10 13.43 4.62
C LEU A 282 42.84 14.91 4.98
N PRO A 283 41.58 15.38 4.92
CA PRO A 283 41.25 16.72 5.37
C PRO A 283 41.53 16.85 6.89
N PRO A 284 41.93 18.03 7.37
CA PRO A 284 42.19 18.24 8.79
C PRO A 284 40.91 17.96 9.59
N GLN A 285 41.03 17.10 10.59
CA GLN A 285 39.94 16.83 11.54
C GLN A 285 39.59 18.14 12.26
N GLY A 286 38.31 18.50 12.24
CA GLY A 286 37.78 19.68 12.92
C GLY A 286 37.99 19.61 14.44
N PRO A 287 37.86 20.74 15.15
CA PRO A 287 38.22 20.85 16.56
C PRO A 287 37.45 19.85 17.43
N GLN A 288 38.21 19.05 18.16
CA GLN A 288 37.71 18.19 19.23
C GLN A 288 37.13 19.09 20.33
N PHE A 289 35.82 19.04 20.54
CA PHE A 289 35.18 19.67 21.68
C PHE A 289 35.63 18.96 22.96
N ILE A 290 36.57 19.57 23.68
CA ILE A 290 36.90 19.19 25.05
C ILE A 290 35.83 19.80 25.94
N GLY A 291 35.03 18.93 26.57
CA GLY A 291 33.97 19.33 27.48
C GLY A 291 34.49 20.04 28.74
N ARG A 292 33.79 21.12 29.10
CA ARG A 292 33.56 21.58 30.47
C ARG A 292 32.19 22.18 30.57
#